data_AF-A0A367LXT5-F1
#
_entry.id   AF-A0A367LXT5-F1
#
_cell.length_a   1.000
_cell.length_b   1.000
_cell.length_c   1.000
_cell.angle_alpha   90.00
_cell.angle_beta   90.00
_cell.angle_gamma   90.00
#
_symmetry.space_group_name_H-M   'P 1'
#
loop_
_entity.id
_entity.type
_entity.pdbx_description
1 polymer ?
#
loop_
_entity_poly.entity_id
_entity_poly.type
_entity_poly.pdbx_seq_one_letter_code
_entity_poly.pdbx_strand_id
1 'polypeptide(L)'
;LAWASLVALACEAAMLALRKRPPGVFLKDGSALVTALLLAVALPPYAPWWLTLVATFFALVFGKHLYGGLGQNPFNPAMLGYVVALVSFPLEMTRWPSPDSALGLPDSLREFLGLASRPDAWAHATALDVLKTDRSLTVDEL
;
A
#
# COMPACT_ATOMS: atom_id res chain seq x y z
N LEU A 1 4.45 -0.37 5.76
CA LEU A 1 3.72 -0.17 7.04
C LEU A 1 4.03 1.16 7.73
N ALA A 2 5.28 1.42 8.15
CA ALA A 2 5.62 2.64 8.90
C ALA A 2 5.14 3.94 8.22
N TRP A 3 5.36 4.04 6.90
CA TRP A 3 4.86 5.15 6.09
C TRP A 3 3.34 5.27 6.10
N ALA A 4 2.62 4.17 5.81
CA ALA A 4 1.15 4.15 5.82
C ALA A 4 0.58 4.54 7.19
N SER A 5 1.18 4.06 8.29
CA SER A 5 0.76 4.42 9.65
C SER A 5 0.96 5.91 9.93
N LEU A 6 2.08 6.49 9.50
CA LEU A 6 2.35 7.92 9.66
C LEU A 6 1.35 8.77 8.89
N VAL A 7 1.10 8.42 7.61
CA VAL A 7 0.11 9.11 6.77
C VAL A 7 -1.30 8.96 7.36
N ALA A 8 -1.63 7.77 7.86
CA ALA A 8 -2.94 7.51 8.46
C ALA A 8 -3.20 8.36 9.71
N LEU A 9 -2.24 8.40 10.63
CA LEU A 9 -2.33 9.24 11.82
C LEU A 9 -2.38 10.73 11.47
N ALA A 10 -1.61 11.17 10.47
CA ALA A 10 -1.64 12.55 9.99
C ALA A 10 -3.00 12.91 9.37
N CYS A 11 -3.58 12.05 8.52
CA CYS A 11 -4.88 12.25 7.92
C CYS A 11 -6.00 12.27 8.97
N GLU A 12 -5.97 11.35 9.93
CA GLU A 12 -6.94 11.31 11.00
C GLU A 12 -6.85 12.56 11.90
N ALA A 13 -5.64 12.95 12.30
CA ALA A 13 -5.42 14.17 13.08
C ALA A 13 -5.90 15.42 12.34
N ALA A 14 -5.60 15.53 11.04
CA ALA A 14 -6.05 16.64 10.19
C ALA A 14 -7.58 16.69 10.10
N MET A 15 -8.25 15.56 9.88
CA MET A 15 -9.71 15.50 9.79
C MET A 15 -10.40 15.80 11.12
N LEU A 16 -9.81 15.38 12.25
CA LEU A 16 -10.31 15.72 13.59
C LEU A 16 -10.15 17.21 13.89
N ALA A 17 -9.00 17.80 13.52
CA ALA A 17 -8.76 19.23 13.65
C ALA A 17 -9.75 20.06 12.82
N LEU A 18 -9.98 19.68 11.56
CA LEU A 18 -10.98 20.32 10.68
C LEU A 18 -12.40 20.22 11.24
N ARG A 19 -12.72 19.13 11.95
CA ARG A 19 -14.03 18.90 12.59
C ARG A 19 -14.15 19.49 14.00
N LYS A 20 -13.11 20.16 14.50
CA LYS A 20 -13.04 20.70 15.87
C LYS A 20 -13.38 19.66 16.95
N ARG A 21 -13.06 18.38 16.71
CA ARG A 21 -13.28 17.28 17.66
C ARG A 21 -12.01 17.02 18.48
N PRO A 22 -12.12 16.61 19.76
CA PRO A 22 -10.96 16.39 20.61
C PRO A 22 -10.11 15.23 20.05
N PRO A 23 -8.82 15.46 19.75
CA PRO A 23 -7.97 14.45 19.11
C PRO A 23 -7.64 13.28 20.05
N GLY A 24 -7.66 13.50 21.37
CA GLY A 24 -7.20 12.53 22.36
C GLY A 24 -8.05 11.28 22.55
N VAL A 25 -9.33 11.28 22.13
CA VAL A 25 -10.20 10.10 22.18
C VAL A 25 -10.06 9.30 20.89
N PHE A 26 -10.27 9.95 19.74
CA PHE A 26 -10.29 9.28 18.44
C PHE A 26 -8.94 8.74 17.96
N LEU A 27 -7.81 9.35 18.35
CA LEU A 27 -6.47 8.82 18.04
C LEU A 27 -6.12 7.57 18.85
N LYS A 28 -6.75 7.38 20.02
CA LYS A 28 -6.49 6.21 20.89
C LYS A 28 -7.27 4.97 20.47
N ASP A 29 -8.25 5.13 19.57
CA ASP A 29 -9.10 4.04 19.11
C ASP A 29 -8.33 3.05 18.21
N GLY A 30 -7.13 3.38 17.73
CA GLY A 30 -6.25 2.50 16.95
C GLY A 30 -6.75 2.11 15.56
N SER A 31 -8.00 2.44 15.22
CA SER A 31 -8.64 2.05 13.96
C SER A 31 -7.95 2.58 12.70
N ALA A 32 -7.33 3.76 12.73
CA ALA A 32 -6.55 4.25 11.59
C ALA A 32 -5.29 3.43 11.37
N LEU A 33 -4.64 2.95 12.45
CA LEU A 33 -3.51 2.04 12.35
C LEU A 33 -3.92 0.68 11.79
N VAL A 34 -5.07 0.15 12.20
CA VAL A 34 -5.62 -1.09 11.61
C VAL A 34 -5.91 -0.90 10.12
N THR A 35 -6.53 0.23 9.75
CA THR A 35 -6.80 0.57 8.35
C THR A 35 -5.50 0.67 7.54
N ALA A 36 -4.49 1.34 8.09
CA ALA A 36 -3.17 1.47 7.46
C ALA A 36 -2.46 0.12 7.34
N LEU A 37 -2.59 -0.75 8.33
CA LEU A 37 -2.00 -2.09 8.31
C LEU A 37 -2.65 -2.96 7.24
N LEU A 38 -3.99 -3.00 7.19
CA LEU A 38 -4.72 -3.74 6.16
C LEU A 38 -4.36 -3.23 4.75
N LEU A 39 -4.29 -1.91 4.57
CA LEU A 39 -3.92 -1.31 3.30
C LEU A 39 -2.46 -1.61 2.93
N ALA A 40 -1.54 -1.54 3.89
CA ALA A 40 -0.12 -1.84 3.66
C ALA A 40 0.15 -3.30 3.29
N VAL A 41 -0.69 -4.22 3.75
CA VAL A 41 -0.64 -5.64 3.36
C VAL A 41 -1.30 -5.88 2.00
N ALA A 42 -2.36 -5.13 1.69
CA ALA A 42 -3.08 -5.26 0.42
C ALA A 42 -2.33 -4.63 -0.77
N LEU A 43 -1.55 -3.58 -0.54
CA LEU A 43 -0.76 -2.93 -1.59
C LEU A 43 0.50 -3.77 -1.92
N PRO A 44 0.93 -3.82 -3.20
CA PRO A 44 2.18 -4.45 -3.58
C PRO A 44 3.39 -3.88 -2.84
N PRO A 45 4.42 -4.70 -2.58
CA PRO A 45 5.59 -4.31 -1.78
C PRO A 45 6.46 -3.24 -2.44
N TYR A 46 6.45 -3.15 -3.78
CA TYR A 46 7.16 -2.12 -4.55
C TYR A 46 6.30 -0.91 -4.91
N ALA A 47 5.14 -0.75 -4.25
CA ALA A 47 4.33 0.43 -4.45
C ALA A 47 5.12 1.69 -4.06
N PRO A 48 5.15 2.74 -4.91
CA PRO A 48 5.84 3.97 -4.58
C PRO A 48 5.16 4.69 -3.41
N TRP A 49 5.93 5.54 -2.72
CA TRP A 49 5.47 6.26 -1.53
C TRP A 49 4.19 7.08 -1.75
N TRP A 50 4.05 7.68 -2.94
CA TRP A 50 2.92 8.53 -3.29
C TRP A 50 1.62 7.72 -3.47
N LEU A 51 1.72 6.48 -3.97
CA LEU A 51 0.56 5.61 -4.17
C LEU A 51 -0.03 5.18 -2.83
N THR A 52 0.85 4.81 -1.89
CA THR A 52 0.47 4.50 -0.51
C THR A 52 -0.18 5.71 0.16
N LEU A 53 0.35 6.92 -0.08
CA LEU A 53 -0.22 8.16 0.44
C LEU A 53 -1.64 8.38 -0.07
N VAL A 54 -1.85 8.32 -1.39
CA VAL A 54 -3.17 8.52 -2.01
C VAL A 54 -4.18 7.48 -1.52
N ALA A 55 -3.80 6.21 -1.52
CA ALA A 55 -4.69 5.13 -1.07
C ALA A 55 -5.11 5.31 0.41
N THR A 56 -4.16 5.66 1.29
CA THR A 56 -4.43 5.90 2.72
C THR A 56 -5.30 7.14 2.94
N PHE A 57 -5.04 8.21 2.18
CA PHE A 57 -5.84 9.43 2.22
C PHE A 57 -7.30 9.15 1.85
N PHE A 58 -7.55 8.45 0.73
CA PHE A 58 -8.92 8.12 0.33
C PHE A 58 -9.61 7.17 1.31
N ALA A 59 -8.90 6.16 1.83
CA ALA A 59 -9.41 5.26 2.85
C ALA A 59 -9.95 6.00 4.09
N LEU A 60 -9.18 6.95 4.61
CA LEU A 60 -9.56 7.67 5.84
C LEU A 60 -10.51 8.84 5.59
N VAL A 61 -10.24 9.67 4.59
CA VAL A 61 -11.06 10.87 4.36
C VAL A 61 -12.44 10.48 3.84
N PHE A 62 -12.50 9.64 2.80
CA PHE A 62 -13.76 9.25 2.18
C PHE A 62 -14.36 8.00 2.82
N GLY A 63 -13.53 7.01 3.14
CA GLY A 63 -14.04 5.74 3.69
C GLY A 63 -14.46 5.81 5.16
N LYS A 64 -13.86 6.72 5.95
CA LYS A 64 -14.12 6.83 7.39
C LYS A 64 -14.71 8.17 7.80
N HIS A 65 -14.00 9.26 7.50
CA HIS A 65 -14.38 10.55 8.06
C HIS A 65 -15.61 11.13 7.38
N LEU A 66 -15.76 11.04 6.06
CA LEU A 66 -16.91 11.59 5.32
C LEU A 66 -18.25 11.22 5.95
N TYR A 67 -18.40 9.96 6.39
CA TYR A 67 -19.63 9.43 6.99
C TYR A 67 -19.80 9.69 8.50
N GLY A 68 -18.86 10.39 9.13
CA GLY A 68 -19.00 10.78 10.55
C GLY A 68 -17.93 10.21 11.48
N GLY A 69 -17.08 9.31 11.00
CA GLY A 69 -16.02 8.68 11.78
C GLY A 69 -16.35 7.24 12.17
N LEU A 70 -15.76 6.76 13.27
CA LEU A 70 -15.86 5.35 13.67
C LEU A 70 -17.29 4.91 13.95
N GLY A 71 -17.63 3.73 13.42
CA GLY A 71 -18.95 3.10 13.60
C GLY A 71 -20.03 3.57 12.63
N GLN A 72 -19.73 4.52 11.74
CA GLN A 72 -20.66 5.00 10.70
C GLN A 72 -20.15 4.69 9.28
N ASN A 73 -19.19 3.77 9.14
CA ASN A 73 -18.60 3.44 7.85
C ASN A 73 -19.49 2.41 7.13
N PRO A 74 -20.16 2.74 6.01
CA PRO A 74 -20.99 1.79 5.28
C PRO A 74 -20.16 0.66 4.65
N PHE A 75 -18.88 0.93 4.36
CA PHE A 75 -17.93 -0.02 3.80
C PHE A 75 -16.64 -0.04 4.62
N ASN A 76 -15.83 -1.11 4.46
CA ASN A 76 -14.50 -1.15 5.05
C ASN A 76 -13.61 -0.04 4.42
N PRO A 77 -13.12 0.93 5.22
CA PRO A 77 -12.32 2.05 4.70
C PRO A 77 -11.03 1.59 4.01
N ALA A 78 -10.40 0.50 4.49
CA ALA A 78 -9.18 -0.03 3.87
C ALA A 78 -9.45 -0.54 2.45
N MET A 79 -10.57 -1.24 2.26
CA MET A 79 -10.96 -1.75 0.93
C MET A 79 -11.32 -0.62 -0.02
N LEU A 80 -11.91 0.47 0.48
CA LEU A 80 -12.20 1.65 -0.34
C LEU A 80 -10.90 2.27 -0.89
N GLY A 81 -9.90 2.48 -0.03
CA GLY A 81 -8.59 2.96 -0.48
C GLY A 81 -7.91 2.02 -1.48
N TYR A 82 -8.00 0.71 -1.25
CA TYR A 82 -7.46 -0.30 -2.16
C TYR A 82 -8.13 -0.27 -3.54
N VAL A 83 -9.46 -0.20 -3.61
CA VAL A 83 -10.19 -0.14 -4.88
C VAL A 83 -9.84 1.14 -5.65
N VAL A 84 -9.70 2.28 -4.97
CA VAL A 84 -9.27 3.53 -5.61
C VAL A 84 -7.88 3.38 -6.22
N ALA A 85 -6.94 2.76 -5.51
CA ALA A 85 -5.59 2.49 -6.03
C ALA A 85 -5.63 1.54 -7.23
N LEU A 86 -6.41 0.46 -7.15
CA LEU A 86 -6.56 -0.55 -8.20
C LEU A 86 -7.15 0.00 -9.50
N VAL A 87 -8.22 0.80 -9.39
CA VAL A 87 -8.91 1.36 -10.57
C VAL A 87 -8.13 2.52 -11.18
N SER A 88 -7.51 3.37 -10.35
CA SER A 88 -6.85 4.58 -10.84
C SER A 88 -5.40 4.32 -11.28
N PHE A 89 -4.72 3.36 -10.67
CA PHE A 89 -3.30 3.09 -10.88
C PHE A 89 -3.01 1.59 -11.07
N PRO A 90 -3.62 0.94 -12.09
CA PRO A 90 -3.46 -0.50 -12.30
C PRO A 90 -2.01 -0.90 -12.63
N LEU A 91 -1.24 -0.03 -13.29
CA LEU A 91 0.16 -0.31 -13.66
C LEU A 91 1.04 -0.49 -12.42
N GLU A 92 0.97 0.41 -11.46
CA GLU A 92 1.72 0.30 -10.20
C GLU A 92 1.22 -0.85 -9.32
N MET A 93 -0.06 -1.20 -9.42
CA MET A 93 -0.66 -2.33 -8.71
C MET A 93 -0.26 -3.71 -9.26
N THR A 94 0.27 -3.75 -10.48
CA THR A 94 0.66 -4.99 -11.17
C THR A 94 2.16 -5.14 -11.34
N ARG A 95 2.96 -4.28 -10.70
CA ARG A 95 4.42 -4.33 -10.76
C ARG A 95 4.96 -5.43 -9.84
N TRP A 96 5.65 -6.40 -10.43
CA TRP A 96 6.24 -7.54 -9.72
C TRP A 96 7.75 -7.39 -9.48
N PRO A 97 8.29 -7.93 -8.38
CA PRO A 97 9.74 -8.10 -8.21
C PRO A 97 10.36 -8.87 -9.37
N SER A 98 11.55 -8.47 -9.79
CA SER A 98 12.41 -9.37 -10.57
C SER A 98 13.01 -10.43 -9.62
N PRO A 99 13.11 -11.71 -10.03
CA PRO A 99 13.73 -12.76 -9.22
C PRO A 99 15.15 -12.42 -8.75
N ASP A 100 15.92 -11.69 -9.57
CA ASP A 100 17.30 -11.28 -9.27
C ASP A 100 17.40 -10.03 -8.38
N SER A 101 16.26 -9.45 -7.99
CA SER A 101 16.24 -8.27 -7.13
C SER A 101 16.36 -8.65 -5.65
N ALA A 102 17.51 -9.24 -5.29
CA ALA A 102 17.96 -9.32 -3.90
C ALA A 102 18.33 -7.90 -3.43
N LEU A 103 17.32 -7.10 -3.13
CA LEU A 103 17.48 -5.69 -2.83
C LEU A 103 18.00 -5.54 -1.40
N GLY A 104 19.19 -4.98 -1.27
CA GLY A 104 19.60 -4.43 0.01
C GLY A 104 18.60 -3.35 0.49
N LEU A 105 18.63 -3.04 1.79
CA LEU A 105 17.97 -1.86 2.35
C LEU A 105 18.14 -0.57 1.51
N PRO A 106 19.33 -0.23 0.98
CA PRO A 106 19.47 1.00 0.17
C PRO A 106 18.71 0.94 -1.16
N ASP A 107 18.65 -0.21 -1.81
CA ASP A 107 18.01 -0.35 -3.13
C ASP A 107 16.49 -0.36 -3.00
N SER A 108 15.95 -1.01 -1.96
CA SER A 108 14.52 -0.95 -1.63
C SER A 108 14.05 0.48 -1.29
N LEU A 109 14.89 1.27 -0.61
CA LEU A 109 14.56 2.68 -0.32
C LEU A 109 14.57 3.55 -1.58
N ARG A 110 15.53 3.33 -2.50
CA ARG A 110 15.59 4.05 -3.78
C ARG A 110 14.39 3.73 -4.67
N GLU A 111 13.97 2.48 -4.70
CA GLU A 111 12.75 2.04 -5.40
C GLU A 111 11.52 2.72 -4.80
N PHE A 112 11.37 2.66 -3.47
CA PHE A 112 10.25 3.26 -2.76
C PHE A 112 10.13 4.76 -2.99
N LEU A 113 11.27 5.48 -3.05
CA LEU A 113 11.33 6.91 -3.34
C LEU A 113 11.12 7.26 -4.82
N GLY A 114 11.09 6.27 -5.72
CA GLY A 114 10.99 6.48 -7.16
C GLY A 114 12.28 7.03 -7.79
N LEU A 115 13.41 6.88 -7.11
CA LEU A 115 14.74 7.29 -7.60
C LEU A 115 15.40 6.19 -8.44
N ALA A 116 14.88 4.98 -8.37
CA ALA A 116 15.32 3.88 -9.21
C ALA A 116 14.63 3.97 -10.58
N SER A 117 15.36 4.41 -11.60
CA SER A 117 14.96 4.30 -12.99
C SER A 117 15.17 2.86 -13.46
N ARG A 118 14.24 1.95 -13.17
CA ARG A 118 14.22 0.65 -13.84
C ARG A 118 13.73 0.85 -15.27
N PRO A 119 14.44 0.34 -16.30
CA PRO A 119 13.93 0.36 -17.66
C PRO A 119 12.56 -0.36 -17.69
N ASP A 120 11.52 0.28 -18.23
CA ASP A 120 10.15 -0.24 -18.29
C ASP A 120 9.97 -1.47 -19.20
N ALA A 121 11.05 -2.10 -19.65
CA ALA A 121 11.01 -3.30 -20.46
C ALA A 121 12.26 -4.16 -20.25
N TRP A 122 12.29 -4.88 -19.12
CA TRP A 122 12.82 -6.24 -19.17
C TRP A 122 11.68 -7.18 -18.85
N ALA A 123 11.05 -7.73 -19.89
CA ALA A 123 10.13 -8.84 -19.74
C ALA A 123 10.91 -10.01 -19.14
N HIS A 124 10.75 -10.23 -17.84
CA HIS A 124 11.30 -11.40 -17.14
C HIS A 124 10.19 -12.43 -16.98
N ALA A 125 10.56 -13.70 -17.05
CA ALA A 125 9.67 -14.79 -16.69
C ALA A 125 9.22 -14.61 -15.24
N THR A 126 7.92 -14.70 -14.98
CA THR A 126 7.45 -14.80 -13.60
C THR A 126 8.01 -16.09 -12.99
N ALA A 127 8.24 -16.13 -11.67
CA ALA A 127 8.75 -17.35 -11.01
C ALA A 127 7.90 -18.60 -11.32
N LEU A 128 6.60 -18.41 -11.54
CA LEU A 128 5.69 -19.48 -11.96
C LEU A 128 5.91 -19.94 -13.42
N ASP A 129 6.32 -19.03 -14.29
CA ASP A 129 6.61 -19.34 -15.69
C ASP A 129 7.89 -20.18 -15.84
N VAL A 130 8.89 -19.93 -14.98
CA VAL A 130 10.08 -20.80 -14.84
C VAL A 130 9.65 -22.19 -14.38
N LEU A 131 8.83 -22.30 -13.33
CA LEU A 131 8.31 -23.61 -12.86
C LEU A 131 7.44 -24.34 -13.89
N LYS A 132 6.73 -23.60 -14.75
CA LYS A 132 5.88 -24.19 -15.80
C LYS A 132 6.70 -24.67 -16.99
N THR A 133 7.80 -23.98 -17.30
CA THR A 133 8.65 -24.24 -18.47
C THR A 133 9.72 -25.28 -18.16
N ASP A 134 10.35 -25.22 -16.99
CA ASP A 134 11.37 -26.17 -16.55
C ASP A 134 10.77 -27.33 -15.76
N ARG A 135 10.13 -28.25 -16.50
CA ARG A 135 9.60 -29.51 -15.97
C ARG A 135 10.67 -30.56 -15.64
N SER A 136 11.94 -30.29 -15.93
CA SER A 136 13.05 -31.26 -15.81
C SER A 136 13.97 -31.04 -14.61
N LEU A 137 13.92 -29.89 -13.92
CA LEU A 137 14.73 -29.60 -12.74
C LEU A 137 13.94 -29.89 -11.48
N THR A 138 14.59 -30.47 -10.47
CA THR A 138 13.97 -30.63 -9.15
C THR A 138 14.03 -29.29 -8.39
N VAL A 139 13.15 -29.08 -7.40
CA VAL A 139 13.05 -27.80 -6.65
C VAL A 139 14.37 -27.38 -6.00
N ASP A 140 15.26 -28.34 -5.75
CA ASP A 140 16.59 -28.12 -5.17
C ASP A 140 17.66 -27.66 -6.20
N GLU A 141 17.36 -27.67 -7.51
CA GLU A 141 18.26 -27.31 -8.60
C GLU A 141 17.93 -25.97 -9.28
N LEU A 142 16.88 -25.27 -8.80
CA LEU A 142 16.46 -23.93 -9.22
C LEU A 142 16.96 -22.87 -8.23
#